data_AF-A0A1V5TC44-F1
#
_entry.id   AF-A0A1V5TC44-F1
#
_cell.length_a   1.000
_cell.length_b   1.000
_cell.length_c   1.000
_cell.angle_alpha   90.00
_cell.angle_beta   90.00
_cell.angle_gamma   90.00
#
_symmetry.space_group_name_H-M   'P 1'
#
loop_
_entity.id
_entity.type
_entity.pdbx_description
1 polymer ?
#
loop_
_entity_poly.entity_id
_entity_poly.type
_entity_poly.pdbx_seq_one_letter_code
_entity_poly.pdbx_strand_id
1 'polypeptide(L)' 'MVTRRDDFESEDRQQILGRINGVLMVLVVFTIRKGETEETMRIISARKATQAERRLYEEGNWF' A
#
# COMPACT_ATOMS: atom_id res chain seq x y z
N MET A 1 7.85 6.46 1.43
CA MET A 1 6.85 5.37 1.35
C MET A 1 6.23 5.25 2.71
N VAL A 2 4.91 5.07 2.79
CA VAL A 2 4.20 4.88 4.07
C VAL A 2 3.27 3.69 3.94
N THR A 3 3.16 2.90 5.01
CA THR A 3 2.32 1.71 5.09
C THR A 3 1.29 1.89 6.19
N ARG A 4 0.05 1.46 5.95
CA ARG A 4 -0.99 1.36 6.99
C ARG A 4 -1.79 0.06 6.83
N ARG A 5 -2.45 -0.36 7.90
CA ARG A 5 -3.40 -1.47 7.86
C ARG A 5 -4.65 -1.06 7.09
N ASP A 6 -5.23 -1.99 6.37
CA ASP A 6 -6.52 -1.85 5.71
C ASP A 6 -7.50 -2.78 6.41
N ASP A 7 -8.47 -2.19 7.12
CA ASP A 7 -9.44 -2.92 7.92
C ASP A 7 -10.45 -3.61 6.99
N PHE A 8 -10.07 -4.80 6.51
CA PHE A 8 -10.90 -5.67 5.71
C PHE A 8 -11.21 -6.94 6.50
N GLU A 9 -12.49 -7.17 6.81
CA GLU A 9 -12.93 -8.20 7.77
C GLU A 9 -12.42 -9.62 7.47
N SER A 10 -12.21 -9.96 6.19
CA SER A 10 -11.87 -11.33 5.80
C SER A 10 -10.38 -11.59 5.61
N GLU A 11 -9.53 -10.56 5.57
CA GLU A 11 -8.11 -10.72 5.18
C GLU A 11 -7.25 -9.60 5.76
N ASP A 12 -6.09 -9.95 6.33
CA ASP A 12 -5.13 -8.96 6.80
C ASP A 12 -4.47 -8.27 5.62
N ARG A 13 -4.96 -7.06 5.32
CA ARG A 13 -4.53 -6.25 4.19
C ARG A 13 -3.68 -5.08 4.65
N GLN A 14 -2.70 -4.77 3.85
CA GLN A 14 -1.82 -3.64 4.03
C GLN A 14 -1.88 -2.74 2.80
N GLN A 15 -1.85 -1.43 3.04
CA GLN A 15 -1.80 -0.40 2.02
C GLN A 15 -0.44 0.29 2.07
N ILE A 16 0.22 0.37 0.93
CA ILE A 16 1.45 1.14 0.73
C ILE A 16 1.17 2.28 -0.24
N LEU A 17 1.57 3.49 0.16
CA LEU A 17 1.60 4.65 -0.72
C LEU A 17 3.06 5.10 -0.94
N GLY A 18 3.48 5.19 -2.21
CA GLY A 18 4.86 5.52 -2.55
C GLY A 18 5.06 5.98 -3.98
N ARG A 19 6.25 6.53 -4.28
CA ARG A 19 6.67 6.92 -5.63
C ARG A 19 7.46 5.79 -6.29
N ILE A 20 7.10 5.45 -7.52
CA ILE A 20 7.87 4.59 -8.43
C ILE A 20 8.75 5.49 -9.31
N ASN A 21 10.06 5.23 -9.31
CA ASN A 21 11.06 5.97 -10.07
C ASN A 21 11.00 7.51 -9.89
N GLY A 22 10.51 7.98 -8.75
CA GLY A 22 10.33 9.40 -8.46
C GLY A 22 9.20 10.12 -9.22
N VAL A 23 8.50 9.43 -10.13
CA VAL A 23 7.54 10.04 -11.07
C VAL A 23 6.09 9.71 -10.71
N LEU A 24 5.78 8.42 -10.55
CA LEU A 24 4.40 7.97 -10.38
C LEU A 24 4.14 7.62 -8.92
N MET A 25 3.19 8.31 -8.29
CA MET A 25 2.70 7.89 -6.99
C MET A 25 1.64 6.80 -7.14
N VAL A 26 1.85 5.67 -6.47
CA VAL A 26 1.03 4.46 -6.55
C VAL A 26 0.57 4.06 -5.15
N LEU A 27 -0.71 3.74 -5.04
CA LEU A 27 -1.27 3.03 -3.90
C LEU A 27 -1.31 1.53 -4.24
N VAL A 28 -0.71 0.70 -3.39
CA VAL A 28 -0.71 -0.75 -3.50
C VAL A 28 -1.45 -1.33 -2.31
N VAL A 29 -2.43 -2.19 -2.56
CA VAL A 29 -3.05 -3.04 -1.54
C VAL A 29 -2.47 -4.43 -1.69
N PHE A 30 -2.00 -5.02 -0.61
CA PHE A 30 -1.42 -6.35 -0.61
C PHE A 30 -1.73 -7.08 0.69
N THR A 31 -1.47 -8.38 0.68
CA THR A 31 -1.46 -9.22 1.88
C THR A 31 -0.12 -9.96 1.94
N ILE A 32 0.29 -10.32 3.14
CA ILE A 32 1.47 -11.12 3.41
C ILE A 32 1.00 -12.50 3.85
N ARG A 33 1.42 -13.54 3.14
CA ARG A 33 1.25 -14.93 3.56
C ARG A 33 2.59 -15.43 4.08
N LYS A 34 2.65 -15.68 5.39
CA LYS A 34 3.80 -16.32 6.02
C LYS A 34 3.70 -17.82 5.80
N GLY A 35 4.49 -18.35 4.86
CA GLY A 35 4.75 -19.78 4.75
C GLY A 35 5.82 -20.21 5.75
N GLU A 36 6.02 -21.53 5.90
CA GLU A 36 7.02 -22.09 6.82
C GLU A 36 8.47 -21.77 6.38
N THR A 37 8.70 -21.62 5.07
CA THR A 37 10.03 -21.41 4.48
C THR A 37 10.17 -20.11 3.71
N GLU A 38 9.05 -19.50 3.30
CA GLU A 38 9.05 -18.28 2.49
C GLU A 38 7.86 -17.39 2.83
N GLU A 39 8.10 -16.08 2.81
CA GLU A 39 7.07 -15.06 2.93
C GLU A 39 6.64 -14.61 1.53
N THR A 40 5.37 -14.85 1.19
CA THR A 40 4.82 -14.44 -0.12
C THR A 40 3.97 -13.18 0.03
N MET A 41 4.36 -12.13 -0.69
CA MET A 41 3.53 -10.93 -0.84
C MET A 41 2.59 -11.08 -2.04
N ARG A 42 1.29 -11.00 -1.81
CA ARG A 42 0.27 -11.00 -2.87
C ARG A 42 -0.29 -9.59 -3.07
N ILE A 43 -0.03 -9.00 -4.23
CA ILE A 43 -0.66 -7.74 -4.63
C ILE A 43 -2.13 -8.00 -4.98
N ILE A 44 -3.03 -7.29 -4.30
CA ILE A 44 -4.48 -7.32 -4.55
C ILE A 44 -4.85 -6.20 -5.53
N SER A 45 -4.24 -5.03 -5.37
CA SER A 45 -4.46 -3.89 -6.24
C SER A 45 -3.20 -3.03 -6.33
N ALA A 46 -2.93 -2.49 -7.51
CA ALA A 46 -1.91 -1.47 -7.73
C ALA A 46 -2.50 -0.42 -8.67
N ARG A 47 -2.64 0.81 -8.17
CA ARG A 47 -3.21 1.90 -8.96
C ARG A 47 -2.47 3.21 -8.71
N LYS A 48 -2.56 4.11 -9.69
CA LYS A 48 -2.16 5.50 -9.49
C LYS A 48 -2.90 6.08 -8.27
N ALA A 49 -2.15 6.77 -7.42
CA ALA A 49 -2.72 7.53 -6.32
C ALA A 49 -3.61 8.64 -6.88
N THR A 50 -4.77 8.83 -6.27
CA THR A 50 -5.63 9.97 -6.55
C THR A 50 -4.92 11.27 -6.13
N GLN A 51 -5.44 12.41 -6.59
CA GLN A 51 -4.88 13.71 -6.20
C GLN A 51 -5.00 13.94 -4.69
N ALA A 52 -6.10 13.51 -4.07
CA ALA A 52 -6.31 13.63 -2.63
C ALA A 52 -5.31 12.79 -1.83
N GLU A 53 -5.12 11.52 -2.19
CA GLU A 53 -4.14 10.63 -1.52
C GLU A 53 -2.71 11.14 -1.65
N ARG A 54 -2.36 11.67 -2.84
CA ARG A 54 -1.06 12.30 -3.06
C ARG A 54 -0.85 13.48 -2.11
N ARG A 55 -1.85 14.35 -1.98
CA ARG A 55 -1.78 15.50 -1.09
C ARG A 55 -1.57 15.08 0.36
N LEU A 56 -2.34 14.09 0.84
CA LEU A 56 -2.18 13.56 2.20
C LEU A 56 -0.78 12.99 2.43
N TYR A 57 -0.20 12.30 1.45
CA TYR A 57 1.19 11.83 1.53
C TYR A 57 2.19 12.98 1.63
N GLU A 58 2.05 14.02 0.80
CA GLU A 58 2.97 15.16 0.73
C GLU A 58 2.90 16.04 1.97
N GLU A 59 1.71 16.17 2.57
CA GLU A 59 1.50 16.86 3.85
C GLU A 59 1.93 16.00 5.05
N GLY A 60 2.31 14.75 4.83
CA GLY A 60 2.68 13.82 5.88
C GLY A 60 1.51 13.47 6.79
N ASN A 61 0.28 13.41 6.26
CA ASN A 61 -0.97 13.10 6.98
C ASN A 61 -1.51 11.70 6.59
N TRP A 62 -0.65 10.80 6.14
CA TRP A 62 -1.02 9.45 5.69
C TRP A 62 -0.63 8.40 6.74
N PHE A 63 -1.49 8.21 7.74
CA PHE A 63 -1.36 7.18 8.78
C PHE A 63 -2.72 6.83 9.37
#